data_AF-A0A3G8WZF4-F1
#
_entry.id   AF-A0A3G8WZF4-F1
#
_cell.length_a   1.000
_cell.length_b   1.000
_cell.length_c   1.000
_cell.angle_alpha   90.00
_cell.angle_beta   90.00
_cell.angle_gamma   90.00
#
_symmetry.space_group_name_H-M   'P 1'
#
loop_
_entity.id
_entity.type
_entity.pdbx_description
1 polymer ?
#
loop_
_entity_poly.entity_id
_entity_poly.type
_entity_poly.pdbx_seq_one_letter_code
_entity_poly.pdbx_strand_id
1 'polypeptide(L)'
;MACITPAELALVARRLEEIFKNFNITLKVGIPNIIVINLPYEISFKDENAMKAFGYQSLTAAGIRLYSDLELVFIDFAKRETSIILKGIPREDIN
;
A
#
# COMPACT_ATOMS: atom_id res chain seq x y z
N MET A 1 17.35 -8.20 2.00
CA MET A 1 15.93 -7.83 1.82
C MET A 1 15.68 -7.73 0.33
N ALA A 2 14.73 -8.50 -0.20
CA ALA A 2 14.33 -8.35 -1.59
C ALA A 2 13.72 -6.94 -1.78
N CYS A 3 14.15 -6.24 -2.82
CA CYS A 3 13.69 -4.89 -3.14
C CYS A 3 12.62 -4.98 -4.23
N ILE A 4 11.52 -4.25 -4.09
CA ILE A 4 10.56 -4.09 -5.18
C ILE A 4 11.25 -3.20 -6.22
N THR A 5 11.30 -3.62 -7.48
CA THR A 5 11.90 -2.76 -8.51
C THR A 5 11.06 -1.48 -8.66
N PRO A 6 11.65 -0.33 -9.03
CA PRO A 6 10.87 0.89 -9.25
C PRO A 6 9.72 0.71 -10.24
N ALA A 7 9.89 -0.16 -11.25
CA ALA A 7 8.85 -0.49 -12.22
C ALA A 7 7.71 -1.30 -11.61
N GLU A 8 8.01 -2.30 -10.77
CA GLU A 8 6.99 -3.05 -10.03
C GLU A 8 6.25 -2.13 -9.05
N LEU A 9 6.97 -1.26 -8.33
CA LEU A 9 6.37 -0.33 -7.38
C LEU A 9 5.44 0.68 -8.07
N ALA A 10 5.85 1.20 -9.23
CA ALA A 10 5.00 2.06 -10.06
C ALA A 10 3.75 1.33 -10.57
N LEU A 11 3.87 0.05 -10.95
CA LEU A 11 2.73 -0.77 -11.33
C LEU A 11 1.77 -0.99 -10.16
N VAL A 12 2.29 -1.28 -8.96
CA VAL A 12 1.50 -1.42 -7.73
C VAL A 12 0.72 -0.14 -7.46
N ALA A 13 1.41 1.00 -7.46
CA ALA A 13 0.79 2.29 -7.20
C ALA A 13 -0.29 2.63 -8.23
N ARG A 14 -0.04 2.39 -9.52
CA ARG A 14 -1.01 2.64 -10.59
C ARG A 14 -2.30 1.83 -10.41
N ARG A 15 -2.19 0.54 -10.08
CA ARG A 15 -3.39 -0.29 -9.89
C ARG A 15 -4.14 0.07 -8.61
N LEU A 16 -3.43 0.43 -7.54
CA LEU A 16 -4.06 0.94 -6.32
C LEU A 16 -4.79 2.26 -6.60
N GLU A 17 -4.23 3.14 -7.43
CA GLU A 17 -4.88 4.37 -7.87
C GLU A 17 -6.22 4.10 -8.57
N GLU A 18 -6.28 3.09 -9.44
CA GLU A 18 -7.51 2.70 -10.12
C GLU A 18 -8.59 2.22 -9.14
N ILE A 19 -8.22 1.45 -8.10
CA ILE A 19 -9.14 1.03 -7.04
C ILE A 19 -9.64 2.23 -6.22
N PHE A 20 -8.77 3.20 -5.98
CA PHE A 20 -9.01 4.34 -5.10
C PHE A 20 -9.66 5.55 -5.77
N LYS A 21 -9.74 5.57 -7.10
CA LYS A 21 -10.23 6.70 -7.90
C LYS A 21 -11.60 7.23 -7.44
N ASN A 22 -12.46 6.38 -6.91
CA ASN A 22 -13.81 6.75 -6.47
C ASN A 22 -13.89 7.21 -5.01
N PHE A 23 -12.80 7.12 -4.25
CA PHE A 23 -12.77 7.36 -2.80
C PHE A 23 -12.03 8.63 -2.40
N ASN A 24 -11.64 9.49 -3.36
CA ASN A 24 -10.80 10.68 -3.12
C ASN A 24 -9.49 10.39 -2.37
N ILE A 25 -9.01 9.15 -2.43
CA ILE A 25 -7.71 8.75 -1.88
C ILE A 25 -6.66 9.03 -2.96
N THR A 26 -5.58 9.72 -2.58
CA THR A 26 -4.44 9.96 -3.47
C THR A 26 -3.22 9.23 -2.98
N LEU A 27 -2.34 8.81 -3.90
CA LEU A 27 -1.15 8.05 -3.56
C LEU A 27 0.11 8.63 -4.20
N LYS A 28 1.23 8.42 -3.53
CA LYS A 28 2.59 8.79 -3.99
C LYS A 28 3.53 7.62 -3.76
N VAL A 29 4.48 7.44 -4.66
CA VAL A 29 5.50 6.41 -4.56
C VAL A 29 6.74 6.96 -3.87
N GLY A 30 7.23 6.26 -2.84
CA GLY A 30 8.51 6.50 -2.19
C GLY A 30 9.46 5.32 -2.43
N ILE A 31 10.72 5.60 -2.75
CA ILE A 31 11.75 4.58 -3.01
C ILE A 31 12.39 4.19 -1.66
N PRO A 32 12.66 2.90 -1.38
CA PRO A 32 12.61 1.76 -2.31
C PRO A 32 11.28 1.01 -2.40
N ASN A 33 10.52 0.86 -1.32
CA ASN A 33 9.30 0.04 -1.27
C ASN A 33 8.15 0.76 -0.52
N ILE A 34 7.98 2.06 -0.73
CA ILE A 34 7.02 2.87 0.04
C ILE A 34 5.88 3.33 -0.87
N ILE A 35 4.65 3.21 -0.40
CA ILE A 35 3.49 3.90 -0.97
C ILE A 35 2.87 4.77 0.11
N VAL A 36 2.84 6.07 -0.15
CA VAL A 36 2.19 7.06 0.70
C VAL A 36 0.74 7.20 0.22
N ILE A 37 -0.22 7.12 1.14
CA ILE A 37 -1.66 7.18 0.90
C ILE A 37 -2.22 8.35 1.70
N ASN A 38 -2.77 9.36 1.04
CA ASN A 38 -3.48 10.45 1.70
C ASN A 38 -4.96 10.06 1.83
N LEU A 39 -5.44 10.01 3.07
CA LEU A 39 -6.81 9.66 3.39
C LEU A 39 -7.68 10.93 3.44
N PRO A 40 -8.90 10.88 2.89
CA PRO A 40 -9.88 11.94 3.10
C PRO A 40 -10.45 11.85 4.53
N TYR A 41 -11.14 12.89 4.98
CA TYR A 41 -11.67 13.00 6.34
C TYR A 41 -12.63 11.85 6.72
N GLU A 42 -13.34 11.30 5.74
CA GLU A 42 -14.33 10.23 5.91
C GLU A 42 -13.69 8.87 6.20
N ILE A 43 -12.38 8.72 5.97
CA ILE A 43 -11.66 7.46 6.17
C ILE A 43 -10.74 7.59 7.38
N SER A 44 -11.03 6.78 8.39
CA SER A 44 -10.19 6.61 9.56
C SER A 44 -10.07 5.13 9.91
N PHE A 45 -8.88 4.74 10.37
CA PHE A 45 -8.61 3.38 10.81
C PHE A 45 -8.60 3.34 12.34
N LYS A 46 -9.26 2.32 12.90
CA LYS A 46 -9.32 2.12 14.36
C LYS A 46 -7.97 1.69 14.96
N ASP A 47 -7.22 0.88 14.21
CA ASP A 47 -5.97 0.28 14.65
C ASP A 47 -5.10 -0.16 13.45
N GLU A 48 -3.87 -0.57 13.74
CA GLU A 48 -2.89 -1.05 12.75
C GLU A 48 -3.37 -2.29 11.99
N ASN A 49 -4.15 -3.18 12.62
CA ASN A 49 -4.65 -4.38 11.96
C ASN A 49 -5.68 -4.02 10.88
N ALA A 50 -6.54 -3.03 11.14
CA ALA A 50 -7.45 -2.50 10.14
C ALA A 50 -6.70 -1.89 8.94
N MET A 51 -5.60 -1.16 9.20
CA MET A 51 -4.74 -0.62 8.13
C MET A 51 -4.08 -1.74 7.30
N LYS A 52 -3.58 -2.78 7.96
CA LYS A 52 -3.01 -3.97 7.29
C LYS A 52 -4.04 -4.72 6.46
N ALA A 53 -5.24 -4.94 7.01
CA ALA A 53 -6.33 -5.58 6.30
C ALA A 53 -6.73 -4.77 5.05
N PHE A 54 -6.87 -3.45 5.19
CA PHE A 54 -7.12 -2.55 4.06
C PHE A 54 -6.03 -2.66 2.98
N GLY A 55 -4.76 -2.65 3.39
CA GLY A 55 -3.62 -2.82 2.49
C GLY A 55 -3.67 -4.12 1.69
N TYR A 56 -3.81 -5.27 2.37
CA TYR A 56 -3.90 -6.57 1.70
C TYR A 56 -5.15 -6.70 0.82
N GLN A 57 -6.30 -6.20 1.26
CA GLN A 57 -7.53 -6.22 0.46
C GLN A 57 -7.40 -5.36 -0.80
N SER A 58 -6.78 -4.19 -0.69
CA SER A 58 -6.55 -3.30 -1.83
C SER A 58 -5.61 -3.92 -2.86
N LEU A 59 -4.53 -4.56 -2.40
CA LEU A 59 -3.62 -5.31 -3.27
C LEU A 59 -4.32 -6.49 -3.95
N THR A 60 -5.13 -7.23 -3.20
CA THR A 60 -5.90 -8.36 -3.73
C THR A 60 -6.91 -7.90 -4.78
N ALA A 61 -7.65 -6.81 -4.52
CA ALA A 61 -8.59 -6.21 -5.46
C ALA A 61 -7.89 -5.71 -6.74
N ALA A 62 -6.66 -5.20 -6.60
CA ALA A 62 -5.80 -4.80 -7.72
C ALA A 62 -5.16 -5.99 -8.46
N GLY A 63 -5.33 -7.23 -7.97
CA GLY A 63 -4.70 -8.42 -8.53
C GLY A 63 -3.17 -8.43 -8.36
N ILE A 64 -2.66 -7.81 -7.29
CA ILE A 64 -1.23 -7.71 -6.98
C ILE A 64 -0.85 -8.78 -5.95
N ARG A 65 0.26 -9.46 -6.23
CA ARG A 65 0.98 -10.28 -5.24
C ARG A 65 2.29 -9.60 -4.89
N LEU A 66 2.56 -9.45 -3.59
CA LEU A 66 3.82 -8.91 -3.10
C LEU A 66 4.85 -10.03 -2.96
N TYR A 67 6.02 -9.82 -3.53
CA TYR A 67 7.18 -10.73 -3.39
C TYR A 67 8.26 -10.20 -2.44
N SER A 68 8.06 -8.98 -1.95
CA SER A 68 8.93 -8.25 -1.04
C SER A 68 8.06 -7.42 -0.10
N ASP A 69 8.60 -7.03 1.05
CA ASP A 69 7.89 -6.16 1.98
C ASP A 69 7.59 -4.81 1.34
N LEU A 70 6.33 -4.36 1.48
CA LEU A 70 5.83 -3.07 1.04
C LEU A 70 5.43 -2.25 2.26
N GLU A 71 5.97 -1.05 2.39
CA GLU A 71 5.56 -0.08 3.40
C GLU A 71 4.42 0.79 2.86
N LEU A 72 3.32 0.84 3.61
CA LEU A 72 2.24 1.80 3.37
C LEU A 72 2.30 2.89 4.43
N VAL A 73 2.40 4.15 4.00
CA VAL A 73 2.38 5.32 4.88
C VAL A 73 1.04 6.02 4.70
N PHE A 74 0.20 5.99 5.72
CA PHE A 74 -1.07 6.68 5.73
C PHE A 74 -0.90 8.09 6.29
N ILE A 75 -1.41 9.09 5.57
CA ILE A 75 -1.48 10.48 6.00
C ILE A 75 -2.96 10.81 6.20
N ASP A 76 -3.37 11.06 7.44
CA ASP A 76 -4.75 11.43 7.76
C ASP A 76 -5.05 12.91 7.41
N PHE A 77 -6.32 13.31 7.52
CA PHE A 77 -6.74 14.70 7.28
C PHE A 77 -6.09 15.72 8.24
N ALA A 78 -5.62 15.27 9.42
CA ALA A 78 -4.89 16.06 10.40
C ALA A 78 -3.37 16.06 10.13
N LYS A 79 -2.93 15.52 8.98
CA LYS A 79 -1.53 15.35 8.57
C LYS A 79 -0.69 14.47 9.51
N ARG A 80 -1.34 13.56 10.24
CA ARG A 80 -0.64 12.54 11.02
C ARG A 80 -0.23 11.41 10.12
N GLU A 81 1.02 10.99 10.27
CA GLU A 81 1.61 9.89 9.51
C GLU A 81 1.56 8.62 10.34
N THR A 82 1.15 7.51 9.72
CA THR A 82 1.21 6.18 10.32
C THR A 82 1.66 5.19 9.26
N SER A 83 2.76 4.48 9.52
CA SER A 83 3.26 3.48 8.60
C SER A 83 2.97 2.06 9.06
N ILE A 84 2.72 1.19 8.09
CA ILE A 84 2.60 -0.26 8.29
C ILE A 84 3.46 -0.98 7.27
N ILE A 85 3.87 -2.20 7.61
CA ILE A 85 4.56 -3.10 6.69
C ILE A 85 3.62 -4.23 6.29
N LEU A 86 3.40 -4.36 4.99
CA LEU A 86 2.77 -5.52 4.37
C LEU A 86 3.86 -6.50 3.96
N LYS A 87 3.77 -7.73 4.45
CA LYS A 87 4.75 -8.78 4.19
C LYS A 87 4.50 -9.39 2.81
N GLY A 88 5.56 -9.43 2.01
CA GLY A 88 5.56 -10.18 0.75
C GLY A 88 5.83 -11.66 0.99
N ILE A 89 5.44 -12.51 0.04
CA ILE A 89 5.83 -13.92 0.01
C ILE A 89 7.01 -14.03 -0.96
N PRO A 90 8.24 -14.32 -0.50
CA PRO A 90 9.41 -14.44 -1.37
C PRO A 90 9.13 -15.39 -2.54
N ARG A 91 9.63 -15.05 -3.74
CA ARG A 91 9.46 -15.92 -4.94
C ARG A 91 10.01 -17.33 -4.73
N GLU A 92 10.98 -17.49 -3.84
CA GLU A 92 11.61 -18.77 -3.49
C GLU A 92 10.68 -19.71 -2.70
N ASP A 93 9.62 -19.18 -2.08
CA ASP A 93 8.63 -19.94 -1.30
C ASP A 93 7.42 -20.40 -2.14
N ILE A 94 7.41 -20.08 -3.44
CA ILE A 94 6.38 -20.52 -4.38
C ILE A 94 6.93 -21.73 -5.16
N ASN A 95 7.03 -22.87 -4.47
CA ASN A 95 7.31 -24.18 -5.07
C ASN A 95 6.00 -24.97 -5.27
#